data_AF-A0A0S9QNC8-F1
#
_entry.id   AF-A0A0S9QNC8-F1
#
_cell.length_a   1.000
_cell.length_b   1.000
_cell.length_c   1.000
_cell.angle_alpha   90.00
_cell.angle_beta   90.00
_cell.angle_gamma   90.00
#
_symmetry.space_group_name_H-M   'P 1'
#
loop_
_entity.id
_entity.type
_entity.pdbx_description
1 polymer ?
#
loop_
_entity_poly.entity_id
_entity_poly.type
_entity_poly.pdbx_seq_one_letter_code
_entity_poly.pdbx_strand_id
1 'polypeptide(L)'
;MIPAIYTGSYTDISTGEFVRGGNYPAVGTDVCYTGSRSGNVCSNEVLFTGLTICYSVTQCYAGITWTSQRSSIEAAGNGDSGGPVYQMVAGKAMASGVISGIVGGSQTCTGDPGTATRNCSPVALFAPVVAAIGSGGNWGLSYIP
;
A
#
# COMPACT_ATOMS: atom_id res chain seq x y z
N MET A 1 -14.74 -11.49 -13.62
CA MET A 1 -13.86 -10.30 -13.56
C MET A 1 -12.50 -10.76 -13.08
N ILE A 2 -11.40 -10.38 -13.75
CA ILE A 2 -10.04 -10.70 -13.30
C ILE A 2 -9.57 -9.51 -12.46
N PRO A 3 -9.11 -9.71 -11.21
CA PRO A 3 -8.62 -8.61 -10.39
C PRO A 3 -7.36 -8.01 -11.01
N ALA A 4 -7.30 -6.67 -11.05
CA ALA A 4 -6.19 -5.91 -11.57
C ALA A 4 -5.86 -4.74 -10.63
N ILE A 5 -4.63 -4.26 -10.74
CA ILE A 5 -4.12 -3.09 -10.01
C ILE A 5 -3.60 -2.07 -11.02
N TYR A 6 -3.78 -0.79 -10.72
CA TYR A 6 -3.12 0.27 -11.48
C TYR A 6 -1.64 0.32 -11.11
N THR A 7 -0.78 0.44 -12.12
CA THR A 7 0.68 0.48 -11.94
C THR A 7 1.32 1.70 -12.60
N GLY A 8 0.49 2.62 -13.12
CA GLY A 8 0.92 3.89 -13.70
C GLY A 8 1.07 5.02 -12.67
N SER A 9 1.31 6.23 -13.16
CA SER A 9 1.30 7.44 -12.32
C SER A 9 -0.12 7.75 -11.81
N TYR A 10 -0.24 8.70 -10.89
CA TYR A 10 -1.53 9.13 -10.32
C TYR A 10 -2.52 9.72 -11.35
N THR A 11 -2.06 10.08 -12.54
CA THR A 11 -2.89 10.58 -13.65
C THR A 11 -3.11 9.53 -14.74
N ASP A 12 -2.48 8.37 -14.64
CA ASP A 12 -2.58 7.31 -15.62
C ASP A 12 -3.82 6.45 -15.34
N ILE A 13 -4.70 6.38 -16.32
CA ILE A 13 -5.96 5.63 -16.27
C ILE A 13 -5.91 4.31 -17.06
N SER A 14 -4.77 3.98 -17.66
CA SER A 14 -4.63 2.93 -18.67
C SER A 14 -3.64 1.82 -18.29
N THR A 15 -2.65 2.12 -17.46
CA THR A 15 -1.61 1.16 -17.09
C THR A 15 -1.99 0.38 -15.83
N GLY A 16 -2.08 -0.95 -15.97
CA GLY A 16 -2.30 -1.84 -14.86
C GLY A 16 -1.79 -3.25 -15.12
N GLU A 17 -1.74 -4.04 -14.05
CA GLU A 17 -1.29 -5.43 -14.06
C GLU A 17 -2.34 -6.33 -13.42
N PHE A 18 -2.45 -7.57 -13.89
CA PHE A 18 -3.38 -8.52 -13.31
C PHE A 18 -2.82 -9.12 -12.02
N VAL A 19 -3.65 -9.19 -10.99
CA VAL A 19 -3.30 -9.84 -9.74
C VAL A 19 -3.40 -11.36 -9.91
N ARG A 20 -2.33 -12.07 -9.57
CA ARG A 20 -2.22 -13.54 -9.73
C ARG A 20 -2.39 -14.34 -8.44
N GLY A 21 -2.56 -13.66 -7.32
CA GLY A 21 -2.80 -14.26 -6.01
C GLY A 21 -2.49 -13.28 -4.89
N GLY A 22 -2.49 -13.78 -3.66
CA GLY A 22 -2.04 -13.03 -2.48
C GLY A 22 -0.70 -13.55 -1.96
N ASN A 23 0.04 -12.69 -1.27
CA ASN A 23 1.27 -13.05 -0.58
C ASN A 23 1.32 -12.43 0.81
N TYR A 24 1.99 -13.11 1.74
CA TYR A 24 2.34 -12.51 3.02
C TYR A 24 3.58 -11.64 2.83
N PRO A 25 3.56 -10.38 3.30
CA PRO A 25 4.74 -9.56 3.26
C PRO A 25 5.81 -10.12 4.21
N ALA A 26 7.05 -10.18 3.73
CA ALA A 26 8.20 -10.63 4.49
C ALA A 26 9.16 -9.46 4.72
N VAL A 27 9.74 -9.37 5.91
CA VAL A 27 10.74 -8.34 6.24
C VAL A 27 11.91 -8.42 5.27
N GLY A 28 12.40 -7.27 4.81
CA GLY A 28 13.47 -7.12 3.83
C GLY A 28 13.03 -7.24 2.37
N THR A 29 11.75 -7.51 2.10
CA THR A 29 11.20 -7.50 0.73
C THR A 29 10.63 -6.13 0.37
N ASP A 30 10.57 -5.84 -0.94
CA ASP A 30 9.99 -4.60 -1.44
C ASP A 30 8.55 -4.81 -1.91
N VAL A 31 7.70 -3.82 -1.62
CA VAL A 31 6.34 -3.70 -2.14
C VAL A 31 6.14 -2.39 -2.91
N CYS A 32 5.10 -2.36 -3.72
CA CYS A 32 4.62 -1.20 -4.42
C CYS A 32 3.26 -0.78 -3.87
N TYR A 33 3.10 0.52 -3.64
CA TYR A 33 1.84 1.17 -3.28
C TYR A 33 1.19 1.75 -4.53
N THR A 34 -0.11 1.56 -4.70
CA THR A 34 -0.90 2.30 -5.70
C THR A 34 -1.94 3.16 -4.99
N GLY A 35 -1.60 4.43 -4.80
CA GLY A 35 -2.47 5.44 -4.21
C GLY A 35 -3.25 6.21 -5.27
N SER A 36 -4.49 6.61 -4.97
CA SER A 36 -5.31 7.40 -5.90
C SER A 36 -4.69 8.75 -6.24
N ARG A 37 -3.85 9.29 -5.36
CA ARG A 37 -3.25 10.60 -5.52
C ARG A 37 -1.72 10.56 -5.58
N SER A 38 -1.07 9.52 -5.04
CA SER A 38 0.38 9.33 -5.18
C SER A 38 0.76 8.48 -6.39
N GLY A 39 -0.19 7.73 -6.96
CA GLY A 39 0.07 6.81 -8.06
C GLY A 39 0.81 5.57 -7.60
N ASN A 40 1.52 4.92 -8.53
CA ASN A 40 2.33 3.75 -8.23
C ASN A 40 3.74 4.14 -7.73
N VAL A 41 4.03 3.86 -6.45
CA VAL A 41 5.33 4.09 -5.82
C VAL A 41 5.90 2.76 -5.33
N CYS A 42 7.04 2.36 -5.90
CA CYS A 42 7.72 1.09 -5.61
C CYS A 42 8.98 1.28 -4.76
N SER A 43 9.62 0.15 -4.42
CA SER A 43 10.81 0.08 -3.57
C SER A 43 10.54 0.53 -2.13
N ASN A 44 9.37 0.12 -1.60
CA ASN A 44 9.04 0.29 -0.19
C ASN A 44 9.44 -0.99 0.54
N GLU A 45 10.53 -0.92 1.29
CA GLU A 45 11.05 -2.05 2.03
C GLU A 45 10.16 -2.33 3.24
N VAL A 46 9.76 -3.59 3.39
CA VAL A 46 9.08 -4.07 4.59
C VAL A 46 10.09 -4.15 5.74
N LEU A 47 9.92 -3.26 6.73
CA LEU A 47 10.78 -3.22 7.91
C LEU A 47 10.23 -4.09 9.04
N PHE A 48 8.92 -4.07 9.24
CA PHE A 48 8.26 -4.80 10.31
C PHE A 48 6.90 -5.32 9.84
N THR A 49 6.48 -6.46 10.38
CA THR A 49 5.15 -7.05 10.16
C THR A 49 4.52 -7.42 11.49
N GLY A 50 3.19 -7.55 11.53
CA GLY A 50 2.49 -8.00 12.73
C GLY A 50 2.41 -6.94 13.85
N LEU A 51 2.60 -5.66 13.53
CA LEU A 51 2.58 -4.59 14.53
C LEU A 51 1.14 -4.24 14.94
N THR A 52 1.00 -3.76 16.18
CA THR A 52 -0.18 -3.01 16.62
C THR A 52 0.10 -1.53 16.50
N ILE A 53 -0.64 -0.85 15.63
CA ILE A 53 -0.51 0.59 15.39
C ILE A 53 -1.74 1.31 15.91
N CYS A 54 -1.52 2.35 16.71
CA CYS A 54 -2.57 3.23 17.21
C CYS A 54 -2.56 4.55 16.43
N TYR A 55 -3.63 4.81 15.68
CA TYR A 55 -3.81 6.08 14.95
C TYR A 55 -4.37 7.19 15.86
N SER A 56 -4.96 6.79 16.99
CA SER A 56 -5.34 7.65 18.09
C SER A 56 -5.18 6.89 19.41
N VAL A 57 -5.38 7.56 20.54
CA VAL A 57 -5.32 6.95 21.88
C VAL A 57 -6.30 5.78 22.06
N THR A 58 -7.39 5.73 21.30
CA THR A 58 -8.44 4.69 21.45
C THR A 58 -8.56 3.78 20.24
N GLN A 59 -7.88 4.08 19.13
CA GLN A 59 -8.04 3.37 17.87
C GLN A 59 -6.73 2.70 17.45
N CYS A 60 -6.61 1.42 17.78
CA CYS A 60 -5.46 0.59 17.46
C CYS A 60 -5.85 -0.59 16.58
N TYR A 61 -5.00 -0.92 15.60
CA TYR A 61 -5.17 -2.04 14.69
C TYR A 61 -3.95 -2.94 14.76
N ALA A 62 -4.19 -4.24 14.93
CA ALA A 62 -3.15 -5.27 14.96
C ALA A 62 -2.87 -5.82 13.56
N GLY A 63 -1.71 -6.45 13.38
CA GLY A 63 -1.33 -7.10 12.14
C GLY A 63 -0.84 -6.15 11.04
N ILE A 64 -0.51 -4.89 11.38
CA ILE A 64 -0.09 -3.88 10.41
C ILE A 64 1.36 -4.11 10.00
N THR A 65 1.63 -3.91 8.70
CA THR A 65 2.98 -3.92 8.12
C THR A 65 3.50 -2.50 7.99
N TRP A 66 4.76 -2.31 8.35
CA TRP A 66 5.48 -1.04 8.31
C TRP A 66 6.55 -1.09 7.23
N THR A 67 6.57 -0.07 6.37
CA THR A 67 7.53 0.04 5.28
C THR A 67 8.27 1.37 5.26
N SER A 68 9.42 1.41 4.59
CA SER A 68 10.11 2.65 4.26
C SER A 68 10.58 2.64 2.81
N GLN A 69 10.38 3.75 2.12
CA GLN A 69 10.81 3.93 0.74
C GLN A 69 12.34 4.12 0.69
N ARG A 70 13.02 3.27 -0.10
CA ARG A 70 14.49 3.18 -0.12
C ARG A 70 15.22 4.46 -0.55
N SER A 71 14.63 5.22 -1.47
CA SER A 71 15.13 6.51 -1.96
C SER A 71 14.60 7.71 -1.16
N SER A 72 13.92 7.47 -0.04
CA SER A 72 13.29 8.51 0.80
C SER A 72 12.32 9.43 0.04
N ILE A 73 11.71 8.95 -1.05
CA ILE A 73 10.57 9.64 -1.66
C ILE A 73 9.27 9.23 -0.99
N GLU A 74 8.27 10.07 -1.13
CA GLU A 74 6.98 9.91 -0.49
C GLU A 74 6.22 8.70 -1.06
N ALA A 75 6.00 7.69 -0.22
CA ALA A 75 5.44 6.39 -0.59
C ALA A 75 3.91 6.44 -0.75
N ALA A 76 3.27 7.17 0.15
CA ALA A 76 1.83 7.38 0.19
C ALA A 76 1.52 8.67 0.96
N GLY A 77 0.28 9.14 0.87
CA GLY A 77 -0.22 10.26 1.64
C GLY A 77 -1.70 10.16 1.99
N ASN A 78 -2.21 11.19 2.69
CA ASN A 78 -3.63 11.28 2.98
C ASN A 78 -4.46 11.30 1.68
N GLY A 79 -5.42 10.38 1.58
CA GLY A 79 -6.21 10.15 0.37
C GLY A 79 -5.78 8.92 -0.44
N ASP A 80 -4.61 8.34 -0.16
CA ASP A 80 -4.21 7.05 -0.74
C ASP A 80 -4.69 5.85 0.09
N SER A 81 -5.17 6.08 1.31
CA SER A 81 -5.78 5.05 2.17
C SER A 81 -6.84 4.25 1.42
N GLY A 82 -6.82 2.92 1.57
CA GLY A 82 -7.66 2.01 0.78
C GLY A 82 -7.04 1.57 -0.55
N GLY A 83 -5.97 2.23 -1.01
CA GLY A 83 -5.24 1.85 -2.21
C GLY A 83 -4.54 0.48 -2.09
N PRO A 84 -4.39 -0.27 -3.19
CA PRO A 84 -3.73 -1.57 -3.16
C PRO A 84 -2.23 -1.49 -2.82
N VAL A 85 -1.73 -2.59 -2.24
CA VAL A 85 -0.31 -2.87 -2.06
C VAL A 85 -0.01 -4.21 -2.70
N TYR A 86 1.06 -4.28 -3.50
CA TYR A 86 1.43 -5.50 -4.19
C TYR A 86 2.94 -5.74 -4.17
N GLN A 87 3.33 -7.00 -4.36
CA GLN A 87 4.70 -7.40 -4.58
C GLN A 87 4.83 -8.04 -5.97
N MET A 88 5.92 -7.76 -6.67
CA MET A 88 6.27 -8.49 -7.88
C MET A 88 7.02 -9.77 -7.51
N VAL A 89 6.44 -10.93 -7.78
CA VAL A 89 7.04 -12.24 -7.56
C VAL A 89 7.17 -12.95 -8.89
N ALA A 90 8.41 -13.19 -9.33
CA ALA A 90 8.70 -13.79 -10.64
C ALA A 90 7.95 -13.08 -11.80
N GLY A 91 7.93 -11.74 -11.77
CA GLY A 91 7.28 -10.92 -12.80
C GLY A 91 5.76 -10.85 -12.73
N LYS A 92 5.14 -11.38 -11.67
CA LYS A 92 3.68 -11.35 -11.48
C LYS A 92 3.30 -10.50 -10.28
N ALA A 93 2.26 -9.69 -10.41
CA ALA A 93 1.71 -8.94 -9.29
C ALA A 93 0.95 -9.86 -8.32
N MET A 94 1.39 -9.86 -7.06
CA MET A 94 0.76 -10.57 -5.95
C MET A 94 0.22 -9.52 -4.96
N ALA A 95 -1.06 -9.63 -4.59
CA ALA A 95 -1.67 -8.72 -3.64
C ALA A 95 -1.09 -8.94 -2.24
N SER A 96 -0.47 -7.90 -1.69
CA SER A 96 0.17 -7.94 -0.37
C SER A 96 -0.69 -7.28 0.69
N GLY A 97 -1.46 -6.24 0.35
CA GLY A 97 -2.20 -5.48 1.34
C GLY A 97 -2.99 -4.30 0.82
N VAL A 98 -3.43 -3.46 1.75
CA VAL A 98 -4.18 -2.22 1.52
C VAL A 98 -3.56 -1.09 2.35
N ILE A 99 -3.32 0.07 1.73
CA ILE A 99 -2.75 1.25 2.40
C ILE A 99 -3.61 1.63 3.59
N SER A 100 -3.01 1.66 4.77
CA SER A 100 -3.68 1.96 6.03
C SER A 100 -3.32 3.36 6.54
N GLY A 101 -2.08 3.81 6.33
CA GLY A 101 -1.69 5.17 6.68
C GLY A 101 -0.20 5.45 6.52
N ILE A 102 0.23 6.55 7.13
CA ILE A 102 1.60 7.08 7.05
C ILE A 102 2.13 7.46 8.43
N VAL A 103 3.45 7.58 8.57
CA VAL A 103 4.11 8.00 9.82
C VAL A 103 4.94 9.25 9.58
N GLY A 104 4.82 10.27 10.43
CA GLY A 104 5.67 11.47 10.37
C GLY A 104 5.49 12.29 9.09
N GLY A 105 4.24 12.49 8.64
CA GLY A 105 3.96 13.08 7.34
C GLY A 105 4.44 14.53 7.16
N SER A 106 4.75 14.89 5.92
CA SER A 106 5.18 16.21 5.46
C SER A 106 4.29 16.70 4.29
N GLN A 107 4.41 17.98 3.90
CA GLN A 107 3.71 18.52 2.71
C GLN A 107 4.49 18.29 1.40
N THR A 108 5.63 17.61 1.46
CA THR A 108 6.28 17.08 0.26
C THR A 108 5.55 15.81 -0.12
N CYS A 109 5.15 15.66 -1.38
CA CYS A 109 4.33 14.54 -1.84
C CYS A 109 4.75 14.09 -3.24
N THR A 110 4.69 12.78 -3.46
CA THR A 110 4.72 12.18 -4.80
C THR A 110 3.35 12.31 -5.45
N GLY A 111 3.32 12.63 -6.74
CA GLY A 111 2.08 12.81 -7.49
C GLY A 111 1.45 14.17 -7.21
N ASP A 112 0.21 14.16 -6.72
CA ASP A 112 -0.48 15.36 -6.27
C ASP A 112 0.30 16.10 -5.15
N PRO A 113 0.37 17.44 -5.18
CA PRO A 113 1.09 18.21 -4.17
C PRO A 113 0.45 18.13 -2.77
N GLY A 114 1.29 18.31 -1.74
CA GLY A 114 0.85 18.44 -0.36
C GLY A 114 0.01 19.69 -0.12
N THR A 115 -0.89 19.60 0.86
CA THR A 115 -1.76 20.70 1.31
C THR A 115 -1.94 20.63 2.82
N ALA A 116 -2.66 21.58 3.41
CA ALA A 116 -3.04 21.54 4.83
C ALA A 116 -3.81 20.26 5.23
N THR A 117 -4.40 19.55 4.26
CA THR A 117 -5.16 18.30 4.47
C THR A 117 -4.50 17.08 3.82
N ARG A 118 -3.35 17.27 3.15
CA ARG A 118 -2.60 16.19 2.52
C ARG A 118 -1.14 16.23 2.95
N ASN A 119 -0.82 15.33 3.87
CA ASN A 119 0.55 14.99 4.18
C ASN A 119 0.93 13.67 3.49
N CYS A 120 2.20 13.51 3.15
CA CYS A 120 2.77 12.28 2.64
C CYS A 120 3.96 11.85 3.50
N SER A 121 4.31 10.57 3.45
CA SER A 121 5.53 10.09 4.10
C SER A 121 6.28 9.06 3.23
N PRO A 122 7.62 9.01 3.28
CA PRO A 122 8.38 7.85 2.81
C PRO A 122 8.13 6.62 3.67
N VAL A 123 7.53 6.77 4.85
CA VAL A 123 7.15 5.70 5.77
C VAL A 123 5.65 5.47 5.72
N ALA A 124 5.26 4.36 5.09
CA ALA A 124 3.87 3.97 4.90
C ALA A 124 3.56 2.64 5.60
N LEU A 125 2.29 2.50 5.97
CA LEU A 125 1.72 1.38 6.69
C LEU A 125 0.62 0.73 5.85
N PHE A 126 0.53 -0.60 5.89
CA PHE A 126 -0.56 -1.32 5.24
C PHE A 126 -1.08 -2.49 6.05
N ALA A 127 -2.36 -2.80 5.84
CA ALA A 127 -3.01 -3.99 6.35
C ALA A 127 -2.80 -5.16 5.36
N PRO A 128 -2.19 -6.29 5.76
CA PRO A 128 -1.98 -7.42 4.87
C PRO A 128 -3.29 -8.04 4.39
N VAL A 129 -3.42 -8.27 3.09
CA VAL A 129 -4.68 -8.74 2.50
C VAL A 129 -4.95 -10.21 2.82
N VAL A 130 -3.90 -11.03 2.93
CA VAL A 130 -4.03 -12.46 3.19
C VAL A 130 -4.50 -12.74 4.62
N ALA A 131 -4.21 -11.83 5.57
CA ALA A 131 -4.77 -11.89 6.91
C ALA A 131 -6.30 -11.59 6.92
N ALA A 132 -6.76 -10.70 6.04
CA ALA A 132 -8.18 -10.33 5.93
C ALA A 132 -9.03 -11.33 5.11
N ILE A 133 -8.43 -11.97 4.09
CA ILE A 133 -9.11 -12.93 3.20
C ILE A 133 -9.28 -14.31 3.86
N GLY A 134 -8.55 -14.59 4.95
CA GLY A 134 -8.55 -15.87 5.64
C GLY A 134 -7.86 -16.98 4.85
N SER A 135 -7.38 -18.01 5.55
CA SER A 135 -6.70 -19.18 4.98
C SER A 135 -7.58 -20.08 4.08
N GLY A 136 -8.82 -19.67 3.78
CA GLY A 136 -9.84 -20.48 3.12
C GLY A 136 -10.09 -20.19 1.63
N GLY A 137 -9.34 -19.27 0.99
CA GLY A 137 -9.35 -19.10 -0.48
C GLY A 137 -10.68 -18.66 -1.13
N ASN A 138 -11.73 -18.40 -0.37
CA ASN A 138 -13.08 -18.13 -0.87
C ASN A 138 -13.46 -16.63 -0.92
N TRP A 139 -12.55 -15.74 -0.52
CA TRP A 139 -12.80 -14.29 -0.53
C TRP A 139 -11.83 -13.60 -1.49
N GLY A 140 -12.37 -12.80 -2.39
CA GLY A 140 -11.60 -11.88 -3.24
C GLY A 140 -11.92 -10.45 -2.83
N LEU A 141 -10.89 -9.63 -2.60
CA LEU A 141 -11.06 -8.19 -2.46
C LEU A 141 -11.11 -7.58 -3.87
N SER A 142 -12.28 -7.12 -4.28
CA SER A 142 -12.46 -6.30 -5.48
C SER A 142 -12.90 -4.91 -5.01
N TYR A 143 -11.99 -3.95 -5.14
CA TYR A 143 -12.32 -2.53 -5.00
C TYR A 143 -12.62 -1.99 -6.39
N ILE A 144 -13.89 -1.65 -6.63
CA ILE A 144 -14.36 -0.99 -7.86
C ILE A 144 -14.69 0.45 -7.43
N PRO A 145 -13.91 1.45 -7.86
CA PRO A 145 -14.21 2.85 -7.56
C PRO A 145 -15.53 3.31 -8.19
#